data_AF-A0A5E4RM34-F1
#
_entry.id   AF-A0A5E4RM34-F1
#
_cell.length_a   1.000
_cell.length_b   1.000
_cell.length_c   1.000
_cell.angle_alpha   90.00
_cell.angle_beta   90.00
_cell.angle_gamma   90.00
#
_symmetry.space_group_name_H-M   'P 1'
#
loop_
_entity.id
_entity.type
_entity.pdbx_description
1 polymer ?
#
loop_
_entity_poly.entity_id
_entity_poly.type
_entity_poly.pdbx_seq_one_letter_code
_entity_poly.pdbx_strand_id
1 'polypeptide(L)'
;MDTSDFHFLDAKHKVERQARRLQKHLNVRLRVARAVLAEGPYQCKSWESLLARLACPTTHIRMLASLPGDNRAEHYLSANLDGIARSIAQQIMPNTNLAGLYDIVRKMFLANCAPTTLEHVAPSLPPLAWEPANLGPDAYAVMYANANVNGNAFRVVATRTYLPDYLDFGAEVDHPELAYPVGKFKIVWTNPDAWLDAARTYLFAPKDEWDVDLALPEEILDEHMAAHERWFTKALATMPYRGEYSEELNERPIPYFYRGDAYLLFGLPTVGGVNRKAPNLEVEISASDANGGKLFSVEGVPMLLEWSKAQAELGDDIGEHRLANTFVDAIASDSISMCFDVGRTDVGPSILMRPACGTDIRLALKLELMPTAGEEAFVLRSDSPELAEILVAKIAARQILVDRTVAACPRYAVALRLPRNVRGLLQVGLEVRMNKAEGVRSNLIPTTYIEVIDDDWAMVYFPLGITLLALLEALGKWALIDAVVDGRVIRRPIGFEASLANEPAWTKNLLDSGLNFDAMFCGGRKIPLGRTAYELLRTARVTKYARDFY
;
A
#
# COMPACT_ATOMS: atom_id res chain seq x y z
N MET A 1 17.25 34.14 23.92
CA MET A 1 17.67 33.84 22.54
C MET A 1 19.06 33.25 22.63
N ASP A 2 19.16 31.92 22.77
CA ASP A 2 20.44 31.23 22.64
C ASP A 2 20.63 30.87 21.16
N THR A 3 21.48 31.64 20.49
CA THR A 3 22.02 31.29 19.19
C THR A 3 23.09 30.22 19.40
N SER A 4 22.70 28.95 19.40
CA SER A 4 23.66 27.90 19.04
C SER A 4 24.14 28.23 17.62
N ASP A 5 25.43 28.52 17.46
CA ASP A 5 26.03 28.95 16.21
C ASP A 5 25.77 27.91 15.10
N PHE A 6 24.78 28.21 14.26
CA PHE A 6 24.55 27.44 13.04
C PHE A 6 25.69 27.74 12.07
N HIS A 7 26.71 26.88 12.09
CA HIS A 7 27.90 27.07 11.26
C HIS A 7 27.70 26.41 9.89
N PHE A 8 27.69 27.23 8.83
CA PHE A 8 27.44 26.78 7.45
C PHE A 8 28.25 25.55 7.03
N LEU A 9 29.54 25.51 7.36
CA LEU A 9 30.41 24.38 6.98
C LEU A 9 30.02 23.07 7.69
N ASP A 10 29.60 23.14 8.96
CA ASP A 10 29.15 21.95 9.69
C ASP A 10 27.82 21.45 9.13
N ALA A 11 26.86 22.37 8.94
CA ALA A 11 25.56 22.06 8.34
C ALA A 11 25.71 21.42 6.94
N LYS A 12 26.61 21.96 6.11
CA LYS A 12 26.92 21.37 4.79
C LYS A 12 27.44 19.94 4.91
N HIS A 13 28.39 19.68 5.81
CA HIS A 13 28.93 18.33 6.02
C HIS A 13 27.87 17.35 6.53
N LYS A 14 26.98 17.80 7.43
CA LYS A 14 25.84 17.00 7.91
C LYS A 14 24.90 16.64 6.77
N VAL A 15 24.49 17.61 5.96
CA VAL A 15 23.61 17.42 4.78
C VAL A 15 24.24 16.48 3.75
N GLU A 16 25.54 16.57 3.50
CA GLU A 16 26.25 15.62 2.63
C GLU A 16 26.25 14.19 3.17
N ARG A 17 26.39 14.01 4.49
CA ARG A 17 26.30 12.70 5.15
C ARG A 17 24.87 12.15 5.10
N GLN A 18 23.85 13.01 5.29
CA GLN A 18 22.45 12.63 5.14
C GLN A 18 22.18 12.10 3.72
N ALA A 19 22.69 12.76 2.67
CA ALA A 19 22.55 12.29 1.29
C ALA A 19 23.18 10.90 1.06
N ARG A 20 24.35 10.62 1.64
CA ARG A 20 25.00 9.29 1.56
C ARG A 20 24.22 8.20 2.30
N ARG A 21 23.59 8.53 3.42
CA ARG A 21 22.72 7.57 4.14
C ARG A 21 21.46 7.29 3.33
N LEU A 22 20.84 8.33 2.77
CA LEU A 22 19.68 8.17 1.90
C LEU A 22 20.02 7.32 0.68
N GLN A 23 21.18 7.55 0.06
CA GLN A 23 21.72 6.74 -1.03
C GLN A 23 21.76 5.25 -0.66
N LYS A 24 22.34 4.94 0.52
CA LYS A 24 22.45 3.57 1.03
C LYS A 24 21.09 2.93 1.29
N HIS A 25 20.16 3.67 1.91
CA HIS A 25 18.88 3.12 2.35
C HIS A 25 17.82 3.01 1.25
N LEU A 26 17.85 3.89 0.24
CA LEU A 26 17.00 3.77 -0.95
C LEU A 26 17.64 2.92 -2.06
N ASN A 27 18.90 2.53 -1.92
CA ASN A 27 19.68 1.83 -2.94
C ASN A 27 19.64 2.56 -4.30
N VAL A 28 20.11 3.80 -4.31
CA VAL A 28 20.10 4.68 -5.49
C VAL A 28 21.47 5.32 -5.69
N ARG A 29 21.71 5.94 -6.85
CA ARG A 29 22.93 6.71 -7.08
C ARG A 29 22.94 8.00 -6.24
N LEU A 30 24.13 8.42 -5.80
CA LEU A 30 24.30 9.60 -4.92
C LEU A 30 23.72 10.89 -5.54
N ARG A 31 23.81 11.05 -6.86
CA ARG A 31 23.20 12.19 -7.57
C ARG A 31 21.69 12.25 -7.34
N VAL A 32 21.01 11.12 -7.45
CA VAL A 32 19.57 11.02 -7.22
C VAL A 32 19.24 11.23 -5.75
N ALA A 33 19.99 10.61 -4.83
CA ALA A 33 19.82 10.83 -3.40
C ALA A 33 19.94 12.31 -3.00
N ARG A 34 20.92 13.04 -3.55
CA ARG A 34 21.07 14.49 -3.33
C ARG A 34 19.85 15.27 -3.80
N ALA A 35 19.36 14.97 -4.99
CA ALA A 35 18.20 15.66 -5.54
C ALA A 35 16.93 15.35 -4.75
N VAL A 36 16.68 14.08 -4.41
CA VAL A 36 15.55 13.67 -3.55
C VAL A 36 15.64 14.32 -2.18
N LEU A 37 16.83 14.38 -1.56
CA LEU A 37 17.03 15.04 -0.27
C LEU A 37 16.70 16.53 -0.35
N ALA A 38 17.17 17.22 -1.40
CA ALA A 38 16.90 18.62 -1.61
C ALA A 38 15.42 18.90 -1.87
N GLU A 39 14.80 18.19 -2.81
CA GLU A 39 13.43 18.45 -3.29
C GLU A 39 12.36 17.94 -2.32
N GLY A 40 12.59 16.79 -1.68
CA GLY A 40 11.66 16.21 -0.74
C GLY A 40 11.79 16.80 0.66
N PRO A 41 12.67 16.26 1.54
CA PRO A 41 12.80 16.70 2.92
C PRO A 41 13.07 18.18 3.10
N TYR A 42 13.98 18.77 2.31
CA TYR A 42 14.38 20.18 2.47
C TYR A 42 13.55 21.18 1.63
N GLN A 43 12.63 20.69 0.77
CA GLN A 43 11.73 21.51 -0.04
C GLN A 43 12.46 22.60 -0.88
N CYS A 44 13.63 22.25 -1.41
CA CYS A 44 14.46 23.10 -2.25
C CYS A 44 14.38 22.67 -3.71
N LYS A 45 14.51 23.61 -4.65
CA LYS A 45 14.37 23.31 -6.09
C LYS A 45 15.45 22.37 -6.64
N SER A 46 16.62 22.36 -6.02
CA SER A 46 17.76 21.53 -6.42
C SER A 46 18.77 21.41 -5.27
N TRP A 47 19.76 20.54 -5.45
CA TRP A 47 20.88 20.41 -4.52
C TRP A 47 21.65 21.72 -4.33
N GLU A 48 21.91 22.44 -5.42
CA GLU A 48 22.59 23.74 -5.41
C GLU A 48 21.75 24.78 -4.66
N SER A 49 20.42 24.74 -4.83
CA SER A 49 19.50 25.61 -4.10
C SER A 49 19.54 25.35 -2.59
N LEU A 50 19.60 24.08 -2.18
CA LEU A 50 19.77 23.71 -0.77
C LEU A 50 21.09 24.25 -0.23
N LEU A 51 22.21 24.02 -0.93
CA LEU A 51 23.52 24.50 -0.51
C LEU A 51 23.56 26.03 -0.36
N ALA A 52 22.92 26.77 -1.27
CA ALA A 52 22.80 28.22 -1.16
C ALA A 52 21.96 28.64 0.07
N ARG A 53 20.85 27.95 0.34
CA ARG A 53 19.97 28.23 1.48
C ARG A 53 20.56 27.84 2.83
N LEU A 54 21.54 26.95 2.88
CA LEU A 54 22.28 26.69 4.12
C LEU A 54 23.05 27.93 4.61
N ALA A 55 23.39 28.88 3.73
CA ALA A 55 24.02 30.13 4.17
C ALA A 55 23.03 31.04 4.92
N CYS A 56 21.74 31.00 4.55
CA CYS A 56 20.65 31.76 5.17
C CYS A 56 19.43 30.86 5.40
N PRO A 57 19.49 29.93 6.38
CA PRO A 57 18.50 28.86 6.50
C PRO A 57 17.18 29.38 7.08
N THR A 58 16.07 28.93 6.51
CA THR A 58 14.76 28.99 7.16
C THR A 58 14.75 28.11 8.41
N THR A 59 13.75 28.28 9.29
CA THR A 59 13.61 27.44 10.48
C THR A 59 13.57 25.95 10.13
N HIS A 60 12.81 25.56 9.11
CA HIS A 60 12.73 24.19 8.63
C HIS A 60 14.09 23.62 8.21
N ILE A 61 14.81 24.33 7.32
CA ILE A 61 16.14 23.90 6.85
C ILE A 61 17.13 23.81 8.01
N ARG A 62 17.09 24.78 8.93
CA ARG A 62 17.94 24.79 10.11
C ARG A 62 17.72 23.55 10.98
N MET A 63 16.46 23.23 11.31
CA MET A 63 16.15 22.06 12.14
C MET A 63 16.65 20.77 11.49
N LEU A 64 16.36 20.54 10.21
CA LEU A 64 16.82 19.31 9.54
C LEU A 64 18.35 19.24 9.39
N ALA A 65 19.01 20.37 9.12
CA ALA A 65 20.46 20.42 8.96
C ALA A 65 21.24 20.31 10.30
N SER A 66 20.59 20.62 11.43
CA SER A 66 21.17 20.45 12.76
C SER A 66 21.35 18.98 13.17
N LEU A 67 20.59 18.05 12.58
CA LEU A 67 20.60 16.63 12.93
C LEU A 67 21.87 15.89 12.48
N PRO A 68 22.39 14.94 13.29
CA PRO A 68 21.89 14.51 14.62
C PRO A 68 22.44 15.32 15.80
N GLY A 69 21.86 15.12 16.99
CA GLY A 69 22.41 15.62 18.26
C GLY A 69 21.81 16.92 18.78
N ASP A 70 20.74 17.42 18.15
CA ASP A 70 19.96 18.56 18.61
C ASP A 70 18.55 18.09 18.99
N ASN A 71 18.22 18.13 20.28
CA ASN A 71 16.94 17.67 20.82
C ASN A 71 15.73 18.41 20.22
N ARG A 72 15.87 19.71 19.91
CA ARG A 72 14.78 20.48 19.27
C ARG A 72 14.57 20.01 17.85
N ALA A 73 15.66 19.73 17.14
CA ALA A 73 15.60 19.19 15.78
C ALA A 73 15.04 17.76 15.75
N GLU A 74 15.34 16.93 16.75
CA GLU A 74 14.77 15.58 16.87
C GLU A 74 13.27 15.64 17.12
N HIS A 75 12.81 16.50 18.04
CA HIS A 75 11.39 16.73 18.27
C HIS A 75 10.69 17.28 17.02
N TYR A 76 11.34 18.20 16.31
CA TYR A 76 10.85 18.72 15.04
C TYR A 76 10.69 17.62 14.00
N LEU A 77 11.68 16.72 13.85
CA LEU A 77 11.59 15.59 12.93
C LEU A 77 10.45 14.65 13.30
N SER A 78 10.31 14.30 14.58
CA SER A 78 9.21 13.45 15.05
C SER A 78 7.83 14.02 14.71
N ALA A 79 7.65 15.34 14.90
CA ALA A 79 6.39 16.02 14.58
C ALA A 79 6.11 16.15 13.07
N ASN A 80 7.14 16.04 12.22
CA ASN A 80 7.03 16.22 10.76
C ASN A 80 7.37 14.95 9.96
N LEU A 81 7.44 13.79 10.62
CA LEU A 81 7.94 12.54 10.04
C LEU A 81 7.10 12.09 8.84
N ASP A 82 5.77 12.07 8.98
CA ASP A 82 4.84 11.70 7.91
C ASP A 82 5.01 12.60 6.68
N GLY A 83 4.96 13.93 6.87
CA GLY A 83 5.12 14.90 5.78
C GLY A 83 6.47 14.78 5.06
N ILE A 84 7.56 14.56 5.80
CA ILE A 84 8.90 14.37 5.21
C ILE A 84 8.97 13.06 4.42
N ALA A 85 8.46 11.96 4.98
CA ALA A 85 8.44 10.66 4.31
C ALA A 85 7.59 10.70 3.04
N ARG A 86 6.36 11.23 3.10
CA ARG A 86 5.51 11.41 1.92
C ARG A 86 6.17 12.30 0.88
N SER A 87 6.87 13.36 1.30
CA SER A 87 7.62 14.22 0.38
C SER A 87 8.75 13.47 -0.34
N ILE A 88 9.44 12.53 0.32
CA ILE A 88 10.39 11.62 -0.35
C ILE A 88 9.65 10.74 -1.37
N ALA A 89 8.53 10.12 -0.99
CA ALA A 89 7.75 9.26 -1.88
C ALA A 89 7.21 10.02 -3.11
N GLN A 90 7.01 11.34 -2.99
CA GLN A 90 6.65 12.19 -4.13
C GLN A 90 7.79 12.38 -5.15
N GLN A 91 9.04 12.11 -4.79
CA GLN A 91 10.23 12.30 -5.66
C GLN A 91 10.78 10.99 -6.23
N ILE A 92 10.49 9.86 -5.59
CA ILE A 92 11.07 8.57 -5.96
C ILE A 92 10.10 7.43 -5.65
N MET A 93 10.13 6.36 -6.45
CA MET A 93 9.52 5.07 -6.13
C MET A 93 10.45 4.32 -5.17
N PRO A 94 10.10 4.22 -3.87
CA PRO A 94 10.90 3.46 -2.94
C PRO A 94 10.48 1.98 -2.99
N ASN A 95 11.40 1.09 -2.63
CA ASN A 95 11.13 -0.35 -2.53
C ASN A 95 10.56 -0.72 -1.16
N THR A 96 9.71 0.14 -0.62
CA THR A 96 9.17 0.02 0.74
C THR A 96 7.85 0.76 0.86
N ASN A 97 7.07 0.42 1.86
CA ASN A 97 5.82 1.10 2.18
C ASN A 97 6.07 2.34 3.07
N LEU A 98 5.01 3.04 3.48
CA LEU A 98 5.13 4.24 4.29
C LEU A 98 5.89 4.02 5.62
N ALA A 99 5.64 2.90 6.31
CA ALA A 99 6.32 2.58 7.57
C ALA A 99 7.83 2.34 7.36
N GLY A 100 8.21 1.60 6.32
CA GLY A 100 9.62 1.44 5.98
C GLY A 100 10.28 2.76 5.55
N LEU A 101 9.51 3.69 4.97
CA LEU A 101 10.01 5.02 4.65
C LEU A 101 10.26 5.88 5.91
N TYR A 102 9.45 5.72 6.95
CA TYR A 102 9.72 6.34 8.26
C TYR A 102 11.05 5.88 8.85
N ASP A 103 11.33 4.57 8.79
CA ASP A 103 12.61 4.02 9.22
C ASP A 103 13.77 4.59 8.40
N ILE A 104 13.61 4.74 7.09
CA ILE A 104 14.62 5.35 6.22
C ILE A 104 14.87 6.81 6.62
N VAL A 105 13.83 7.59 6.89
CA VAL A 105 13.96 8.99 7.34
C VAL A 105 14.73 9.07 8.66
N ARG A 106 14.36 8.24 9.64
CA ARG A 106 15.07 8.17 10.94
C ARG A 106 16.54 7.80 10.77
N LYS A 107 16.84 6.79 9.95
CA LYS A 107 18.21 6.34 9.65
C LYS A 107 19.01 7.40 8.88
N MET A 108 18.37 8.14 7.97
CA MET A 108 18.99 9.22 7.21
C MET A 108 19.44 10.36 8.13
N PHE A 109 18.57 10.80 9.04
CA PHE A 109 18.86 11.88 9.98
C PHE A 109 19.62 11.42 11.24
N LEU A 110 19.73 10.11 11.48
CA LEU A 110 20.22 9.50 12.72
C LEU A 110 19.47 10.00 13.96
N ALA A 111 18.15 10.11 13.83
CA ALA A 111 17.26 10.49 14.91
C ALA A 111 16.48 9.25 15.39
N ASN A 112 16.42 9.06 16.71
CA ASN A 112 15.67 8.01 17.43
C ASN A 112 15.30 6.78 16.57
N CYS A 113 16.19 5.79 16.52
CA CYS A 113 16.00 4.56 15.73
C CYS A 113 15.04 3.54 16.38
N ALA A 114 14.09 3.99 17.20
CA ALA A 114 13.02 3.15 17.70
C ALA A 114 12.24 2.52 16.53
N PRO A 115 11.74 1.29 16.68
CA PRO A 115 10.91 0.65 15.66
C PRO A 115 9.70 1.54 15.29
N THR A 116 9.33 1.54 14.02
CA THR A 116 8.08 2.15 13.58
C THR A 116 6.91 1.30 14.07
N THR A 117 6.14 1.84 15.02
CA THR A 117 4.86 1.28 15.49
C THR A 117 3.69 1.80 14.67
N LEU A 118 2.52 1.15 14.78
CA LEU A 118 1.27 1.54 14.12
C LEU A 118 0.87 2.99 14.40
N GLU A 119 1.13 3.49 15.61
CA GLU A 119 0.82 4.85 16.06
C GLU A 119 1.51 5.94 15.23
N HIS A 120 2.62 5.62 14.55
CA HIS A 120 3.28 6.56 13.65
C HIS A 120 2.53 6.76 12.33
N VAL A 121 1.70 5.78 11.96
CA VAL A 121 0.99 5.72 10.67
C VAL A 121 -0.48 6.06 10.85
N ALA A 122 -1.06 5.61 11.96
CA ALA A 122 -2.48 5.69 12.26
C ALA A 122 -2.68 6.40 13.60
N PRO A 123 -3.64 7.34 13.70
CA PRO A 123 -3.92 7.99 14.97
C PRO A 123 -4.41 6.96 15.99
N SER A 124 -4.07 7.17 17.27
CA SER A 124 -4.44 6.23 18.34
C SER A 124 -5.56 6.79 19.20
N LEU A 125 -6.61 6.00 19.39
CA LEU A 125 -7.59 6.18 20.44
C LEU A 125 -6.94 5.82 21.79
N PRO A 126 -7.12 6.64 22.83
CA PRO A 126 -6.67 6.29 24.18
C PRO A 126 -7.35 5.01 24.71
N PRO A 127 -6.79 4.40 25.79
CA PRO A 127 -7.34 3.19 26.39
C PRO A 127 -8.84 3.26 26.67
N LEU A 128 -9.54 2.18 26.33
CA LEU A 128 -10.97 2.04 26.52
C LEU A 128 -11.28 1.52 27.93
N ALA A 129 -12.29 2.10 28.57
CA ALA A 129 -12.82 1.60 29.84
C ALA A 129 -13.83 0.48 29.55
N TRP A 130 -13.35 -0.76 29.51
CA TRP A 130 -14.18 -1.93 29.24
C TRP A 130 -15.10 -2.29 30.42
N GLU A 131 -16.38 -2.45 30.11
CA GLU A 131 -17.43 -2.89 31.02
C GLU A 131 -18.03 -4.21 30.52
N PRO A 132 -18.26 -5.19 31.40
CA PRO A 132 -18.86 -6.47 31.00
C PRO A 132 -20.30 -6.25 30.53
N ALA A 133 -20.68 -6.94 29.44
CA ALA A 133 -22.05 -6.92 28.95
C ALA A 133 -22.98 -7.84 29.75
N ASN A 134 -22.41 -8.79 30.52
CA ASN A 134 -23.16 -9.84 31.23
C ASN A 134 -24.09 -10.63 30.28
N LEU A 135 -23.61 -10.90 29.07
CA LEU A 135 -24.28 -11.73 28.06
C LEU A 135 -23.70 -13.14 28.13
N GLY A 136 -24.51 -14.11 28.54
CA GLY A 136 -24.10 -15.50 28.70
C GLY A 136 -23.40 -15.81 30.03
N PRO A 137 -22.78 -17.00 30.15
CA PRO A 137 -22.24 -17.51 31.41
C PRO A 137 -20.95 -16.83 31.86
N ASP A 138 -20.15 -16.30 30.92
CA ASP A 138 -18.98 -15.48 31.20
C ASP A 138 -19.29 -14.00 30.94
N ALA A 139 -19.19 -13.17 31.97
CA ALA A 139 -19.47 -11.73 31.90
C ALA A 139 -18.57 -10.98 30.91
N TYR A 140 -17.40 -11.54 30.56
CA TYR A 140 -16.42 -10.96 29.64
C TYR A 140 -16.42 -11.62 28.25
N ALA A 141 -17.33 -12.56 27.95
CA ALA A 141 -17.50 -13.06 26.59
C ALA A 141 -17.86 -11.92 25.62
N VAL A 142 -18.65 -10.96 26.11
CA VAL A 142 -18.94 -9.70 25.43
C VAL A 142 -18.71 -8.55 26.41
N MET A 143 -17.99 -7.53 25.95
CA MET A 143 -17.77 -6.30 26.72
C MET A 143 -17.98 -5.08 25.84
N TYR A 144 -18.15 -3.93 26.47
CA TYR A 144 -18.37 -2.69 25.76
C TYR A 144 -17.57 -1.54 26.38
N ALA A 145 -17.33 -0.51 25.58
CA ALA A 145 -16.76 0.74 26.00
C ALA A 145 -17.40 1.89 25.23
N ASN A 146 -17.26 3.11 25.75
CA ASN A 146 -17.67 4.32 25.03
C ASN A 146 -16.43 5.01 24.46
N ALA A 147 -16.56 5.57 23.26
CA ALA A 147 -15.53 6.36 22.62
C ALA A 147 -16.16 7.57 21.91
N ASN A 148 -15.36 8.60 21.63
CA ASN A 148 -15.76 9.70 20.76
C ASN A 148 -14.81 9.78 19.57
N VAL A 149 -15.35 9.87 18.36
CA VAL A 149 -14.55 10.08 17.15
C VAL A 149 -15.15 11.20 16.31
N ASN A 150 -14.35 12.22 16.02
CA ASN A 150 -14.77 13.42 15.28
C ASN A 150 -16.04 14.07 15.87
N GLY A 151 -16.18 14.07 17.20
CA GLY A 151 -17.35 14.63 17.88
C GLY A 151 -18.61 13.76 17.82
N ASN A 152 -18.54 12.53 17.31
CA ASN A 152 -19.61 11.54 17.38
C ASN A 152 -19.35 10.54 18.51
N ALA A 153 -20.38 10.23 19.30
CA ALA A 153 -20.29 9.22 20.34
C ALA A 153 -20.45 7.82 19.74
N PHE A 154 -19.60 6.89 20.18
CA PHE A 154 -19.59 5.50 19.77
C PHE A 154 -19.72 4.58 20.97
N ARG A 155 -20.47 3.49 20.78
CA ARG A 155 -20.42 2.28 21.59
C ARG A 155 -19.52 1.28 20.88
N VAL A 156 -18.37 0.98 21.48
CA VAL A 156 -17.46 -0.07 21.00
C VAL A 156 -17.82 -1.36 21.71
N VAL A 157 -18.10 -2.41 20.96
CA VAL A 157 -18.43 -3.75 21.43
C VAL A 157 -17.28 -4.68 21.09
N ALA A 158 -16.76 -5.39 22.08
CA ALA A 158 -15.76 -6.42 21.92
C ALA A 158 -16.41 -7.78 22.14
N THR A 159 -16.25 -8.70 21.19
CA THR A 159 -16.77 -10.07 21.29
C THR A 159 -15.62 -11.06 21.28
N ARG A 160 -15.50 -11.90 22.31
CA ARG A 160 -14.45 -12.91 22.42
C ARG A 160 -14.63 -13.94 21.31
N THR A 161 -13.61 -14.10 20.48
CA THR A 161 -13.70 -14.87 19.23
C THR A 161 -12.64 -15.95 19.23
N TYR A 162 -13.03 -17.17 18.84
CA TYR A 162 -12.08 -18.27 18.70
C TYR A 162 -11.14 -18.01 17.52
N LEU A 163 -9.86 -17.79 17.83
CA LEU A 163 -8.81 -17.59 16.84
C LEU A 163 -7.53 -18.35 17.27
N PRO A 164 -7.35 -19.60 16.80
CA PRO A 164 -6.24 -20.47 17.15
C PRO A 164 -4.86 -19.80 17.19
N ASP A 165 -4.49 -19.04 16.16
CA ASP A 165 -3.17 -18.39 16.05
C ASP A 165 -2.84 -17.45 17.22
N TYR A 166 -3.85 -17.07 17.99
CA TYR A 166 -3.76 -16.12 19.08
C TYR A 166 -4.05 -16.75 20.45
N LEU A 167 -4.22 -18.08 20.51
CA LEU A 167 -4.29 -18.83 21.76
C LEU A 167 -2.88 -19.20 22.25
N ASP A 168 -2.69 -19.24 23.57
CA ASP A 168 -1.41 -19.64 24.16
C ASP A 168 -1.25 -21.16 24.21
N PHE A 169 -0.80 -21.73 23.09
CA PHE A 169 -0.42 -23.13 23.02
C PHE A 169 0.93 -23.45 23.69
N GLY A 170 1.75 -22.45 24.03
CA GLY A 170 3.14 -22.66 24.40
C GLY A 170 4.00 -23.13 23.21
N ALA A 171 5.23 -23.58 23.50
CA ALA A 171 6.22 -23.95 22.47
C ALA A 171 6.00 -25.34 21.83
N GLU A 172 4.93 -26.04 22.20
CA GLU A 172 4.63 -27.40 21.78
C GLU A 172 3.84 -27.48 20.46
N VAL A 173 3.25 -26.38 20.02
CA VAL A 173 2.50 -26.28 18.76
C VAL A 173 3.17 -25.25 17.84
N ASP A 174 3.70 -25.73 16.72
CA ASP A 174 4.35 -24.87 15.71
C ASP A 174 3.33 -24.26 14.71
N HIS A 175 2.14 -24.86 14.59
CA HIS A 175 1.13 -24.52 13.58
C HIS A 175 -0.30 -24.47 14.17
N PRO A 176 -0.61 -23.52 15.07
CA PRO A 176 -1.94 -23.37 15.64
C PRO A 176 -3.01 -23.08 14.58
N GLU A 177 -2.65 -22.51 13.43
CA GLU A 177 -3.54 -22.19 12.32
C GLU A 177 -4.24 -23.41 11.72
N LEU A 178 -3.74 -24.62 11.97
CA LEU A 178 -4.39 -25.83 11.49
C LEU A 178 -5.68 -26.13 12.27
N ALA A 179 -5.89 -25.53 13.44
CA ALA A 179 -7.11 -25.70 14.25
C ALA A 179 -8.22 -24.68 13.93
N TYR A 180 -8.20 -24.08 12.74
CA TYR A 180 -9.34 -23.28 12.25
C TYR A 180 -10.47 -24.19 11.75
N PRO A 181 -11.72 -24.04 12.21
CA PRO A 181 -12.85 -24.77 11.66
C PRO A 181 -13.27 -24.17 10.32
N VAL A 182 -14.00 -24.95 9.52
CA VAL A 182 -14.66 -24.45 8.32
C VAL A 182 -15.88 -23.60 8.69
N GLY A 183 -16.04 -22.45 8.02
CA GLY A 183 -17.22 -21.60 8.13
C GLY A 183 -16.97 -20.30 8.90
N LYS A 184 -17.98 -19.84 9.64
CA LYS A 184 -18.00 -18.51 10.27
C LYS A 184 -17.25 -18.45 11.59
N PHE A 185 -16.73 -17.26 11.93
CA PHE A 185 -16.16 -17.00 13.24
C PHE A 185 -17.11 -17.38 14.37
N LYS A 186 -16.57 -18.08 15.38
CA LYS A 186 -17.32 -18.54 16.55
C LYS A 186 -17.02 -17.67 17.76
N ILE A 187 -18.06 -17.37 18.53
CA ILE A 187 -17.95 -16.66 19.80
C ILE A 187 -17.59 -17.69 20.89
N VAL A 188 -16.69 -17.32 21.79
CA VAL A 188 -16.33 -18.14 22.96
C VAL A 188 -17.16 -17.65 24.15
N TRP A 189 -18.33 -18.26 24.37
CA TRP A 189 -19.24 -17.84 25.44
C TRP A 189 -18.85 -18.36 26.82
N THR A 190 -18.21 -19.53 26.86
CA THR A 190 -17.81 -20.25 28.07
C THR A 190 -16.30 -20.15 28.32
N ASN A 191 -15.74 -21.06 29.14
CA ASN A 191 -14.33 -21.03 29.53
C ASN A 191 -13.39 -21.16 28.32
N PRO A 192 -12.50 -20.17 28.04
CA PRO A 192 -11.51 -20.23 26.96
C PRO A 192 -10.61 -21.47 27.00
N ASP A 193 -10.27 -21.97 28.20
CA ASP A 193 -9.39 -23.14 28.34
C ASP A 193 -9.99 -24.38 27.68
N ALA A 194 -11.31 -24.55 27.70
CA ALA A 194 -11.98 -25.69 27.06
C ALA A 194 -11.84 -25.66 25.53
N TRP A 195 -11.78 -24.47 24.95
CA TRP A 195 -11.56 -24.27 23.51
C TRP A 195 -10.09 -24.49 23.14
N LEU A 196 -9.16 -24.06 24.00
CA LEU A 196 -7.73 -24.36 23.87
C LEU A 196 -7.46 -25.87 23.93
N ASP A 197 -8.06 -26.58 24.90
CA ASP A 197 -7.93 -28.02 25.08
C ASP A 197 -8.51 -28.80 23.89
N ALA A 198 -9.64 -28.37 23.35
CA ALA A 198 -10.22 -28.95 22.13
C ALA A 198 -9.28 -28.78 20.93
N ALA A 199 -8.73 -27.58 20.74
CA ALA A 199 -7.77 -27.31 19.67
C ALA A 199 -6.47 -28.13 19.83
N ARG A 200 -5.93 -28.22 21.06
CA ARG A 200 -4.76 -29.06 21.37
C ARG A 200 -5.05 -30.53 21.04
N THR A 201 -6.19 -31.05 21.48
CA THR A 201 -6.59 -32.44 21.22
C THR A 201 -6.61 -32.74 19.72
N TYR A 202 -7.15 -31.81 18.91
CA TYR A 202 -7.15 -31.92 17.46
C TYR A 202 -5.74 -31.88 16.85
N LEU A 203 -4.90 -30.91 17.26
CA LEU A 203 -3.55 -30.74 16.73
C LEU A 203 -2.59 -31.89 17.09
N PHE A 204 -2.81 -32.54 18.24
CA PHE A 204 -2.02 -33.69 18.69
C PHE A 204 -2.63 -35.05 18.29
N ALA A 205 -3.72 -35.07 17.52
CA ALA A 205 -4.31 -36.32 17.04
C ALA A 205 -3.31 -37.11 16.16
N PRO A 206 -3.30 -38.46 16.23
CA PRO A 206 -2.38 -39.27 15.43
C PRO A 206 -2.55 -39.01 13.92
N LYS A 207 -1.45 -38.76 13.22
CA LYS A 207 -1.44 -38.41 11.77
C LYS A 207 -2.00 -39.49 10.83
N ASP A 208 -2.21 -40.71 11.34
CA ASP A 208 -2.78 -41.83 10.59
C ASP A 208 -4.33 -41.81 10.59
N GLU A 209 -4.95 -40.96 11.41
CA GLU A 209 -6.41 -40.74 11.45
C GLU A 209 -6.75 -39.49 10.63
N TRP A 210 -6.87 -39.65 9.30
CA TRP A 210 -7.22 -38.55 8.38
C TRP A 210 -8.68 -38.09 8.52
N ASP A 211 -9.43 -38.66 9.47
CA ASP A 211 -10.86 -38.46 9.71
C ASP A 211 -11.17 -37.77 11.06
N VAL A 212 -10.16 -37.24 11.77
CA VAL A 212 -10.43 -36.50 13.02
C VAL A 212 -10.94 -35.11 12.68
N ASP A 213 -12.23 -34.88 12.89
CA ASP A 213 -12.84 -33.55 12.80
C ASP A 213 -12.56 -32.73 14.06
N LEU A 214 -12.35 -31.42 13.89
CA LEU A 214 -12.19 -30.48 15.01
C LEU A 214 -13.52 -30.37 15.79
N ALA A 215 -13.57 -31.03 16.95
CA ALA A 215 -14.71 -30.98 17.86
C ALA A 215 -14.57 -29.84 18.87
N LEU A 216 -15.12 -28.67 18.55
CA LEU A 216 -15.18 -27.52 19.45
C LEU A 216 -16.31 -27.70 20.49
N PRO A 217 -16.22 -27.07 21.68
CA PRO A 217 -17.27 -27.12 22.69
C PRO A 217 -18.65 -26.74 22.13
N GLU A 218 -19.67 -27.53 22.42
CA GLU A 218 -21.06 -27.19 22.12
C GLU A 218 -21.61 -26.23 23.18
N GLU A 219 -22.18 -25.11 22.74
CA GLU A 219 -22.73 -24.08 23.62
C GLU A 219 -24.24 -23.94 23.37
N ILE A 220 -25.04 -24.08 24.43
CA ILE A 220 -26.48 -23.85 24.37
C ILE A 220 -26.73 -22.36 24.57
N LEU A 221 -27.18 -21.69 23.52
CA LEU A 221 -27.41 -20.25 23.52
C LEU A 221 -28.79 -19.90 24.08
N ASP A 222 -28.84 -18.96 25.02
CA ASP A 222 -30.09 -18.31 25.39
C ASP A 222 -30.54 -17.31 24.30
N GLU A 223 -31.68 -16.67 24.50
CA GLU A 223 -32.25 -15.72 23.54
C GLU A 223 -31.33 -14.51 23.27
N HIS A 224 -30.65 -14.01 24.29
CA HIS A 224 -29.75 -12.85 24.20
C HIS A 224 -28.44 -13.23 23.51
N MET A 225 -27.88 -14.40 23.83
CA MET A 225 -26.70 -14.95 23.17
C MET A 225 -26.98 -15.21 21.69
N ALA A 226 -28.12 -15.83 21.36
CA ALA A 226 -28.52 -16.07 19.97
C ALA A 226 -28.84 -14.77 19.21
N ALA A 227 -29.35 -13.74 19.88
CA ALA A 227 -29.51 -12.40 19.30
C ALA A 227 -28.15 -11.75 18.99
N HIS A 228 -27.20 -11.84 19.92
CA HIS A 228 -25.85 -11.31 19.74
C HIS A 228 -25.07 -12.06 18.67
N GLU A 229 -25.16 -13.39 18.60
CA GLU A 229 -24.51 -14.18 17.55
C GLU A 229 -25.03 -13.83 16.15
N ARG A 230 -26.35 -13.62 16.01
CA ARG A 230 -26.95 -13.12 14.76
C ARG A 230 -26.44 -11.74 14.41
N TRP A 231 -26.31 -10.84 15.39
CA TRP A 231 -25.72 -9.52 15.16
C TRP A 231 -24.26 -9.63 14.74
N PHE A 232 -23.45 -10.37 15.49
CA PHE A 232 -22.02 -10.53 15.24
C PHE A 232 -21.76 -11.10 13.85
N THR A 233 -22.53 -12.10 13.45
CA THR A 233 -22.52 -12.64 12.09
C THR A 233 -22.84 -11.58 11.03
N LYS A 234 -23.84 -10.72 11.28
CA LYS A 234 -24.18 -9.61 10.37
C LYS A 234 -23.08 -8.54 10.33
N ALA A 235 -22.45 -8.22 11.46
CA ALA A 235 -21.35 -7.26 11.54
C ALA A 235 -20.10 -7.78 10.81
N LEU A 236 -19.82 -9.08 10.91
CA LEU A 236 -18.74 -9.71 10.15
C LEU A 236 -19.01 -9.79 8.64
N ALA A 237 -20.28 -9.85 8.23
CA ALA A 237 -20.67 -9.88 6.82
C ALA A 237 -20.22 -8.62 6.03
N THR A 238 -19.80 -7.59 6.75
CA THR A 238 -19.42 -6.26 6.25
C THR A 238 -17.93 -6.19 5.94
N MET A 239 -17.16 -7.15 6.44
CA MET A 239 -15.78 -7.34 6.06
C MET A 239 -15.73 -7.94 4.64
N PRO A 240 -14.65 -7.69 3.87
CA PRO A 240 -14.54 -8.16 2.48
C PRO A 240 -14.79 -9.66 2.24
N TYR A 241 -14.68 -10.50 3.28
CA TYR A 241 -14.81 -11.96 3.24
C TYR A 241 -15.96 -12.52 4.08
N ARG A 242 -16.91 -11.66 4.45
CA ARG A 242 -18.19 -12.01 5.07
C ARG A 242 -18.15 -12.81 6.38
N GLY A 243 -17.03 -12.76 7.11
CA GLY A 243 -16.96 -13.33 8.46
C GLY A 243 -16.60 -14.80 8.57
N GLU A 244 -15.92 -15.34 7.58
CA GLU A 244 -15.47 -16.73 7.56
C GLU A 244 -13.97 -16.84 7.87
N TYR A 245 -13.57 -17.99 8.41
CA TYR A 245 -12.16 -18.33 8.58
C TYR A 245 -11.51 -18.46 7.19
N SER A 246 -10.44 -17.70 6.96
CA SER A 246 -9.67 -17.71 5.71
C SER A 246 -8.26 -18.24 5.98
N GLU A 247 -7.69 -18.97 5.04
CA GLU A 247 -6.26 -19.32 5.05
C GLU A 247 -5.37 -18.12 4.68
N GLU A 248 -5.93 -17.10 4.06
CA GLU A 248 -5.19 -15.92 3.63
C GLU A 248 -4.99 -14.94 4.80
N LEU A 249 -3.74 -14.83 5.28
CA LEU A 249 -3.37 -13.93 6.39
C LEU A 249 -3.77 -12.46 6.17
N ASN A 250 -3.78 -11.99 4.92
CA ASN A 250 -4.14 -10.59 4.59
C ASN A 250 -5.63 -10.31 4.74
N GLU A 251 -6.44 -11.34 4.87
CA GLU A 251 -7.91 -11.29 4.92
C GLU A 251 -8.42 -11.41 6.36
N ARG A 252 -7.61 -11.99 7.25
CA ARG A 252 -7.95 -12.19 8.66
C ARG A 252 -8.06 -10.86 9.41
N PRO A 253 -9.08 -10.66 10.26
CA PRO A 253 -9.11 -9.54 11.19
C PRO A 253 -7.97 -9.69 12.21
N ILE A 254 -7.39 -8.56 12.60
CA ILE A 254 -6.42 -8.54 13.69
C ILE A 254 -7.18 -8.34 15.00
N PRO A 255 -7.08 -9.28 15.96
CA PRO A 255 -7.85 -9.19 17.19
C PRO A 255 -7.28 -8.17 18.16
N TYR A 256 -8.15 -7.70 19.04
CA TYR A 256 -7.79 -6.98 20.25
C TYR A 256 -7.57 -7.97 21.39
N PHE A 257 -6.49 -7.79 22.15
CA PHE A 257 -6.16 -8.66 23.27
C PHE A 257 -6.58 -8.05 24.59
N TYR A 258 -7.37 -8.80 25.35
CA TYR A 258 -7.75 -8.41 26.70
C TYR A 258 -7.65 -9.60 27.63
N ARG A 259 -6.81 -9.48 28.67
CA ARG A 259 -6.60 -10.53 29.68
C ARG A 259 -6.22 -11.91 29.11
N GLY A 260 -5.52 -11.94 27.98
CA GLY A 260 -5.08 -13.18 27.33
C GLY A 260 -6.06 -13.75 26.29
N ASP A 261 -7.26 -13.18 26.19
CA ASP A 261 -8.27 -13.58 25.22
C ASP A 261 -8.28 -12.66 23.98
N ALA A 262 -8.67 -13.23 22.84
CA ALA A 262 -8.79 -12.53 21.56
C ALA A 262 -10.23 -12.01 21.33
N TYR A 263 -10.37 -10.73 21.01
CA TYR A 263 -11.64 -10.06 20.78
C TYR A 263 -11.69 -9.40 19.41
N LEU A 264 -12.85 -9.45 18.76
CA LEU A 264 -13.15 -8.61 17.60
C LEU A 264 -13.95 -7.38 18.05
N LEU A 265 -13.47 -6.20 17.65
CA LEU A 265 -14.03 -4.90 18.05
C LEU A 265 -14.89 -4.28 16.95
N PHE A 266 -16.12 -3.92 17.27
CA PHE A 266 -17.01 -3.16 16.39
C PHE A 266 -17.50 -1.91 17.11
N GLY A 267 -17.45 -0.76 16.44
CA GLY A 267 -17.91 0.53 16.98
C GLY A 267 -19.13 1.03 16.24
N LEU A 268 -20.19 1.34 17.00
CA LEU A 268 -21.46 1.82 16.48
C LEU A 268 -21.77 3.22 17.00
N PRO A 269 -22.27 4.13 16.16
CA PRO A 269 -22.66 5.46 16.61
C PRO A 269 -23.85 5.36 17.56
N THR A 270 -23.86 6.20 18.59
CA THR A 270 -24.96 6.29 19.57
C THR A 270 -25.67 7.63 19.48
N VAL A 271 -26.97 7.65 19.78
CA VAL A 271 -27.79 8.88 19.74
C VAL A 271 -27.58 9.79 20.96
N GLY A 272 -26.86 9.31 21.98
CA GLY A 272 -26.40 10.15 23.08
C GLY A 272 -25.31 11.13 22.62
N GLY A 273 -25.42 12.40 23.02
CA GLY A 273 -24.37 13.39 22.77
C GLY A 273 -23.00 12.96 23.32
N VAL A 274 -21.92 13.59 22.82
CA VAL A 274 -20.53 13.31 23.19
C VAL A 274 -20.37 13.03 24.69
N ASN A 275 -19.95 11.81 25.02
CA ASN A 275 -19.66 11.45 26.40
C ASN A 275 -18.33 12.10 26.79
N ARG A 276 -18.37 13.22 27.53
CA ARG A 276 -17.17 13.99 27.90
C ARG A 276 -16.11 13.21 28.69
N LYS A 277 -16.47 12.07 29.28
CA LYS A 277 -15.53 11.18 29.97
C LYS A 277 -14.95 10.08 29.08
N ALA A 278 -15.54 9.85 27.91
CA ALA A 278 -15.05 8.86 26.96
C ALA A 278 -13.82 9.39 26.21
N PRO A 279 -12.85 8.51 25.89
CA PRO A 279 -11.69 8.87 25.10
C PRO A 279 -12.10 9.46 23.76
N ASN A 280 -11.39 10.50 23.32
CA ASN A 280 -11.67 11.19 22.07
C ASN A 280 -10.54 10.96 21.07
N LEU A 281 -10.92 10.80 19.80
CA LEU A 281 -10.00 10.70 18.67
C LEU A 281 -10.47 11.64 17.56
N GLU A 282 -9.52 12.38 17.01
CA GLU A 282 -9.74 13.15 15.78
C GLU A 282 -9.09 12.39 14.62
N VAL A 283 -9.90 12.09 13.61
CA VAL A 283 -9.49 11.44 12.38
C VAL A 283 -9.83 12.39 11.24
N GLU A 284 -8.81 12.83 10.52
CA GLU A 284 -9.03 13.68 9.35
C GLU A 284 -9.80 12.90 8.27
N ILE A 285 -11.05 13.31 8.04
CA ILE A 285 -11.92 12.83 6.96
C ILE A 285 -11.92 13.91 5.87
N SER A 286 -11.57 13.55 4.64
CA SER A 286 -11.61 14.52 3.55
C SER A 286 -13.05 14.88 3.25
N ALA A 287 -13.37 16.18 3.26
CA ALA A 287 -14.71 16.68 2.96
C ALA A 287 -15.17 16.40 1.52
N SER A 288 -14.24 16.06 0.61
CA SER A 288 -14.54 15.67 -0.77
C SER A 288 -15.00 14.22 -0.92
N ASP A 289 -14.72 13.38 0.07
CA ASP A 289 -14.84 11.93 -0.09
C ASP A 289 -16.23 11.52 0.34
N ALA A 290 -17.06 11.20 -0.66
CA ALA A 290 -18.41 10.71 -0.47
C ALA A 290 -18.44 9.47 0.44
N ASN A 291 -17.49 8.57 0.26
CA ASN A 291 -17.33 7.34 1.03
C ASN A 291 -15.83 7.11 1.25
N GLY A 292 -15.46 6.42 2.32
CA GLY A 292 -14.06 6.11 2.58
C GLY A 292 -13.82 5.26 3.82
N GLY A 293 -12.54 4.91 4.02
CA GLY A 293 -12.07 4.19 5.18
C GLY A 293 -10.73 4.76 5.65
N LYS A 294 -10.52 4.88 6.96
CA LYS A 294 -9.26 5.34 7.53
C LYS A 294 -8.83 4.47 8.70
N LEU A 295 -7.58 4.03 8.65
CA LEU A 295 -6.96 3.23 9.69
C LEU A 295 -6.70 4.08 10.93
N PHE A 296 -7.05 3.57 12.10
CA PHE A 296 -6.70 4.10 13.40
C PHE A 296 -6.26 2.94 14.31
N SER A 297 -5.77 3.25 15.51
CA SER A 297 -5.40 2.22 16.48
C SER A 297 -6.14 2.40 17.80
N VAL A 298 -6.41 1.29 18.48
CA VAL A 298 -6.94 1.23 19.85
C VAL A 298 -5.95 0.41 20.67
N GLU A 299 -5.23 1.05 21.58
CA GLU A 299 -4.17 0.41 22.39
C GLU A 299 -3.19 -0.42 21.55
N GLY A 300 -2.76 0.14 20.41
CA GLY A 300 -1.83 -0.50 19.48
C GLY A 300 -2.45 -1.51 18.51
N VAL A 301 -3.75 -1.81 18.62
CA VAL A 301 -4.47 -2.72 17.73
C VAL A 301 -5.11 -1.94 16.57
N PRO A 302 -4.93 -2.36 15.30
CA PRO A 302 -5.46 -1.65 14.14
C PRO A 302 -6.98 -1.83 13.99
N MET A 303 -7.67 -0.71 13.80
CA MET A 303 -9.09 -0.64 13.49
C MET A 303 -9.33 0.23 12.26
N LEU A 304 -10.44 -0.01 11.56
CA LEU A 304 -10.85 0.82 10.44
C LEU A 304 -12.11 1.61 10.77
N LEU A 305 -12.05 2.92 10.56
CA LEU A 305 -13.20 3.82 10.57
C LEU A 305 -13.71 3.96 9.15
N GLU A 306 -14.91 3.48 8.86
CA GLU A 306 -15.54 3.59 7.53
C GLU A 306 -16.69 4.60 7.57
N TRP A 307 -16.86 5.36 6.48
CA TRP A 307 -17.97 6.28 6.31
C TRP A 307 -18.58 6.18 4.91
N SER A 308 -19.89 6.45 4.83
CA SER A 308 -20.64 6.52 3.58
C SER A 308 -21.63 7.69 3.61
N LYS A 309 -21.89 8.29 2.45
CA LYS A 309 -22.96 9.28 2.26
C LYS A 309 -24.34 8.67 2.54
N ALA A 310 -25.28 9.55 2.91
CA ALA A 310 -26.68 9.20 3.08
C ALA A 310 -27.33 8.79 1.74
N GLN A 311 -28.26 7.84 1.79
CA GLN A 311 -28.93 7.21 0.64
C GLN A 311 -29.57 8.20 -0.36
N ALA A 312 -29.98 9.39 0.11
CA ALA A 312 -30.57 10.43 -0.74
C ALA A 312 -29.57 11.06 -1.73
N GLU A 313 -28.26 10.94 -1.51
CA GLU A 313 -27.22 11.56 -2.34
C GLU A 313 -26.52 10.59 -3.31
N LEU A 314 -26.82 9.29 -3.25
CA LEU A 314 -26.05 8.23 -3.94
C LEU A 314 -26.54 7.89 -5.36
N GLY A 315 -27.75 8.28 -5.78
CA GLY A 315 -28.27 7.95 -7.12
C GLY A 315 -28.32 6.45 -7.44
N ASP A 316 -28.13 6.08 -8.72
CA ASP A 316 -28.19 4.69 -9.24
C ASP A 316 -26.89 3.86 -9.05
N ASP A 317 -25.87 4.37 -8.37
CA ASP A 317 -24.56 3.71 -8.21
C ASP A 317 -24.56 2.67 -7.06
N ILE A 318 -25.44 1.67 -7.20
CA ILE A 318 -25.97 0.81 -6.13
C ILE A 318 -25.09 -0.43 -5.83
N GLY A 319 -24.12 -0.75 -6.69
CA GLY A 319 -23.45 -2.06 -6.72
C GLY A 319 -22.52 -2.36 -5.54
N GLU A 320 -21.47 -1.56 -5.34
CA GLU A 320 -20.47 -1.78 -4.29
C GLU A 320 -20.89 -1.18 -2.94
N HIS A 321 -21.81 -0.21 -2.95
CA HIS A 321 -22.16 0.61 -1.78
C HIS A 321 -23.44 0.16 -1.06
N ARG A 322 -24.06 -0.94 -1.52
CA ARG A 322 -25.12 -1.65 -0.79
C ARG A 322 -24.66 -2.10 0.59
N LEU A 323 -23.38 -2.44 0.78
CA LEU A 323 -22.88 -2.98 2.05
C LEU A 323 -23.03 -2.01 3.23
N ALA A 324 -22.74 -0.71 3.06
CA ALA A 324 -22.82 0.30 4.13
C ALA A 324 -24.26 0.72 4.50
N ASN A 325 -25.22 0.59 3.59
CA ASN A 325 -26.64 0.82 3.91
C ASN A 325 -27.32 -0.46 4.44
N THR A 326 -26.97 -1.63 3.88
CA THR A 326 -27.32 -2.94 4.46
C THR A 326 -26.74 -3.08 5.87
N PHE A 327 -25.61 -2.42 6.17
CA PHE A 327 -24.94 -2.38 7.48
C PHE A 327 -25.81 -1.74 8.56
N VAL A 328 -26.29 -0.51 8.34
CA VAL A 328 -27.14 0.19 9.32
C VAL A 328 -28.48 -0.52 9.47
N ASP A 329 -29.07 -1.02 8.38
CA ASP A 329 -30.32 -1.79 8.44
C ASP A 329 -30.17 -3.15 9.12
N ALA A 330 -29.03 -3.83 8.94
CA ALA A 330 -28.75 -5.13 9.55
C ALA A 330 -28.39 -5.00 11.04
N ILE A 331 -27.72 -3.92 11.44
CA ILE A 331 -27.25 -3.66 12.82
C ILE A 331 -28.30 -2.91 13.65
N ALA A 332 -29.10 -2.02 13.05
CA ALA A 332 -30.22 -1.34 13.69
C ALA A 332 -31.55 -2.14 13.61
N SER A 333 -31.49 -3.43 13.25
CA SER A 333 -32.63 -4.34 13.45
C SER A 333 -32.80 -4.63 14.94
N ASP A 334 -34.05 -4.76 15.40
CA ASP A 334 -34.57 -4.80 16.79
C ASP A 334 -33.82 -5.65 17.85
N SER A 335 -32.79 -6.40 17.48
CA SER A 335 -32.00 -7.27 18.37
C SER A 335 -31.02 -6.51 19.26
N ILE A 336 -30.45 -5.39 18.80
CA ILE A 336 -29.49 -4.59 19.60
C ILE A 336 -30.19 -3.55 20.47
N SER A 337 -31.32 -2.96 20.03
CA SER A 337 -31.99 -1.94 20.85
C SER A 337 -32.43 -2.48 22.22
N MET A 338 -32.56 -3.80 22.35
CA MET A 338 -32.80 -4.47 23.63
C MET A 338 -31.56 -4.55 24.56
N CYS A 339 -30.34 -4.48 24.04
CA CYS A 339 -29.10 -4.64 24.81
C CYS A 339 -28.23 -3.37 24.88
N PHE A 340 -28.32 -2.49 23.88
CA PHE A 340 -27.52 -1.29 23.77
C PHE A 340 -28.37 -0.19 23.11
N ASP A 341 -28.48 0.99 23.73
CA ASP A 341 -29.19 2.17 23.20
C ASP A 341 -28.52 2.70 21.91
N VAL A 342 -28.67 1.96 20.80
CA VAL A 342 -28.18 2.33 19.47
C VAL A 342 -29.35 2.94 18.73
N GLY A 343 -29.35 4.27 18.61
CA GLY A 343 -30.42 4.96 17.92
C GLY A 343 -30.14 5.13 16.42
N ARG A 344 -31.21 5.10 15.64
CA ARG A 344 -31.18 5.42 14.20
C ARG A 344 -31.05 6.93 14.02
N THR A 345 -30.04 7.37 13.29
CA THR A 345 -30.01 8.74 12.73
C THR A 345 -30.43 8.67 11.28
N ASP A 346 -31.72 8.81 11.01
CA ASP A 346 -32.34 8.60 9.68
C ASP A 346 -31.92 9.61 8.59
N VAL A 347 -30.91 10.47 8.81
CA VAL A 347 -30.56 11.55 7.85
C VAL A 347 -29.04 11.86 7.78
N GLY A 348 -28.17 11.04 8.38
CA GLY A 348 -26.72 11.33 8.47
C GLY A 348 -25.83 10.39 7.65
N PRO A 349 -24.56 10.77 7.38
CA PRO A 349 -23.56 9.82 6.86
C PRO A 349 -23.41 8.65 7.83
N SER A 350 -23.42 7.42 7.30
CA SER A 350 -23.22 6.20 8.09
C SER A 350 -21.74 6.08 8.44
N ILE A 351 -21.39 6.13 9.73
CA ILE A 351 -20.01 5.97 10.21
C ILE A 351 -19.95 4.75 11.13
N LEU A 352 -18.94 3.89 10.96
CA LEU A 352 -18.76 2.67 11.74
C LEU A 352 -17.28 2.39 12.01
N MET A 353 -17.01 1.60 13.05
CA MET A 353 -15.69 1.03 13.30
C MET A 353 -15.75 -0.48 13.17
N ARG A 354 -14.74 -1.07 12.54
CA ARG A 354 -14.56 -2.53 12.46
C ARG A 354 -13.11 -2.91 12.70
N PRO A 355 -12.81 -4.20 12.97
CA PRO A 355 -11.44 -4.68 13.01
C PRO A 355 -10.78 -4.46 11.64
N ALA A 356 -9.52 -4.06 11.63
CA ALA A 356 -8.74 -4.00 10.40
C ALA A 356 -8.23 -5.39 10.02
N CYS A 357 -8.10 -5.65 8.72
CA CYS A 357 -7.37 -6.80 8.18
C CYS A 357 -6.03 -6.38 7.58
N GLY A 358 -5.20 -7.36 7.20
CA GLY A 358 -3.92 -7.08 6.54
C GLY A 358 -4.05 -6.24 5.26
N THR A 359 -5.16 -6.40 4.53
CA THR A 359 -5.46 -5.59 3.34
C THR A 359 -5.69 -4.12 3.69
N ASP A 360 -6.43 -3.81 4.75
CA ASP A 360 -6.66 -2.44 5.20
C ASP A 360 -5.35 -1.76 5.59
N ILE A 361 -4.48 -2.48 6.31
CA ILE A 361 -3.16 -1.99 6.71
C ILE A 361 -2.27 -1.73 5.50
N ARG A 362 -2.25 -2.66 4.54
CA ARG A 362 -1.48 -2.49 3.30
C ARG A 362 -1.95 -1.27 2.51
N LEU A 363 -3.27 -1.04 2.43
CA LEU A 363 -3.84 0.14 1.78
C LEU A 363 -3.45 1.43 2.52
N ALA A 364 -3.51 1.45 3.86
CA ALA A 364 -3.11 2.61 4.66
C ALA A 364 -1.60 2.93 4.56
N LEU A 365 -0.76 1.89 4.40
CA LEU A 365 0.69 2.03 4.23
C LEU A 365 1.12 2.28 2.78
N LYS A 366 0.18 2.24 1.83
CA LYS A 366 0.47 2.43 0.42
C LYS A 366 0.97 3.84 0.15
N LEU A 367 2.00 3.93 -0.67
CA LEU A 367 2.53 5.21 -1.15
C LEU A 367 1.85 5.56 -2.47
N GLU A 368 1.17 6.70 -2.49
CA GLU A 368 0.51 7.23 -3.68
C GLU A 368 1.19 8.51 -4.14
N LEU A 369 1.35 8.66 -5.45
CA LEU A 369 1.92 9.85 -6.06
C LEU A 369 0.83 10.89 -6.20
N MET A 370 0.91 12.00 -5.47
CA MET A 370 -0.08 13.07 -5.55
C MET A 370 0.42 14.13 -6.53
N PRO A 371 -0.15 14.24 -7.75
CA PRO A 371 0.18 15.34 -8.64
C PRO A 371 -0.35 16.65 -8.05
N THR A 372 0.43 17.72 -8.13
CA THR A 372 -0.03 19.07 -7.78
C THR A 372 -0.91 19.64 -8.87
N ALA A 373 -1.74 20.63 -8.54
CA ALA A 373 -2.57 21.32 -9.54
C ALA A 373 -1.70 21.87 -10.68
N GLY A 374 -2.05 21.55 -11.94
CA GLY A 374 -1.28 21.96 -13.12
C GLY A 374 -0.16 21.01 -13.53
N GLU A 375 0.02 19.87 -12.84
CA GLU A 375 1.08 18.91 -13.10
C GLU A 375 0.55 17.50 -13.42
N GLU A 376 1.29 16.78 -14.26
CA GLU A 376 1.23 15.34 -14.47
C GLU A 376 2.48 14.69 -13.85
N ALA A 377 2.28 13.67 -13.02
CA ALA A 377 3.35 12.86 -12.44
C ALA A 377 3.27 11.43 -12.99
N PHE A 378 4.42 10.89 -13.39
CA PHE A 378 4.52 9.52 -13.87
C PHE A 378 5.84 8.87 -13.47
N VAL A 379 5.83 7.53 -13.54
CA VAL A 379 6.99 6.69 -13.20
C VAL A 379 7.32 5.76 -14.35
N LEU A 380 8.60 5.42 -14.46
CA LEU A 380 9.07 4.39 -15.37
C LEU A 380 9.36 3.12 -14.58
N ARG A 381 8.68 2.03 -14.94
CA ARG A 381 8.84 0.73 -14.28
C ARG A 381 9.63 -0.22 -15.14
N SER A 382 10.59 -0.92 -14.55
CA SER A 382 11.34 -1.97 -15.22
C SER A 382 11.52 -3.21 -14.34
N ASP A 383 11.42 -4.37 -14.97
CA ASP A 383 11.79 -5.68 -14.44
C ASP A 383 13.30 -5.97 -14.56
N SER A 384 14.04 -5.18 -15.35
CA SER A 384 15.49 -5.26 -15.51
C SER A 384 16.10 -3.86 -15.71
N PRO A 385 16.31 -3.10 -14.61
CA PRO A 385 16.80 -1.72 -14.69
C PRO A 385 18.16 -1.57 -15.38
N GLU A 386 19.07 -2.54 -15.21
CA GLU A 386 20.39 -2.54 -15.84
C GLU A 386 20.30 -2.65 -17.36
N LEU A 387 19.42 -3.54 -17.86
CA LEU A 387 19.21 -3.70 -19.29
C LEU A 387 18.52 -2.46 -19.88
N ALA A 388 17.56 -1.88 -19.16
CA ALA A 388 16.90 -0.65 -19.58
C ALA A 388 17.87 0.54 -19.65
N GLU A 389 18.84 0.65 -18.75
CA GLU A 389 19.91 1.66 -18.83
C GLU A 389 20.73 1.51 -20.12
N ILE A 390 21.12 0.29 -20.48
CA ILE A 390 21.86 -0.01 -21.72
C ILE A 390 21.03 0.40 -22.94
N LEU A 391 19.73 0.07 -22.96
CA LEU A 391 18.83 0.42 -24.04
C LEU A 391 18.70 1.94 -24.18
N VAL A 392 18.39 2.66 -23.10
CA VAL A 392 18.31 4.13 -23.10
C VAL A 392 19.62 4.75 -23.59
N ALA A 393 20.77 4.22 -23.19
CA ALA A 393 22.07 4.70 -23.65
C ALA A 393 22.28 4.48 -25.16
N LYS A 394 21.84 3.35 -25.72
CA LYS A 394 21.91 3.09 -27.17
C LYS A 394 20.98 3.96 -27.99
N ILE A 395 19.75 4.16 -27.50
CA ILE A 395 18.77 5.05 -28.14
C ILE A 395 19.33 6.48 -28.16
N ALA A 396 19.89 6.95 -27.04
CA ALA A 396 20.55 8.25 -26.95
C ALA A 396 21.74 8.40 -27.90
N ALA A 397 22.50 7.32 -28.12
CA ALA A 397 23.58 7.27 -29.10
C ALA A 397 23.10 7.09 -30.55
N ARG A 398 21.78 7.09 -30.79
CA ARG A 398 21.13 6.87 -32.09
C ARG A 398 21.48 5.52 -32.73
N GLN A 399 21.83 4.52 -31.92
CA GLN A 399 22.06 3.14 -32.37
C GLN A 399 20.73 2.40 -32.48
N ILE A 400 19.89 2.85 -33.40
CA ILE A 400 18.51 2.40 -33.60
C ILE A 400 18.37 1.86 -35.01
N LEU A 401 17.75 0.69 -35.12
CA LEU A 401 17.34 0.07 -36.37
C LEU A 401 15.95 0.59 -36.72
N VAL A 402 15.75 1.00 -37.98
CA VAL A 402 14.46 1.50 -38.48
C VAL A 402 13.97 0.58 -39.58
N ASP A 403 12.68 0.27 -39.55
CA ASP A 403 11.95 -0.40 -40.61
C ASP A 403 10.85 0.54 -41.12
N ARG A 404 10.93 0.91 -42.40
CA ARG A 404 9.94 1.76 -43.10
C ARG A 404 9.08 0.97 -44.10
N THR A 405 9.13 -0.35 -44.09
CA THR A 405 8.40 -1.20 -45.05
C THR A 405 6.88 -1.08 -44.92
N VAL A 406 6.36 -0.76 -43.73
CA VAL A 406 4.95 -0.46 -43.50
C VAL A 406 4.69 1.02 -43.76
N ALA A 407 4.06 1.34 -44.89
CA ALA A 407 3.88 2.71 -45.41
C ALA A 407 3.21 3.71 -44.45
N ALA A 408 2.52 3.26 -43.40
CA ALA A 408 1.77 4.11 -42.48
C ALA A 408 2.51 4.49 -41.19
N CYS A 409 3.53 3.74 -40.76
CA CYS A 409 4.26 4.05 -39.52
C CYS A 409 5.64 3.37 -39.46
N PRO A 410 6.75 4.14 -39.37
CA PRO A 410 8.07 3.56 -39.17
C PRO A 410 8.15 2.82 -37.83
N ARG A 411 8.85 1.69 -37.82
CA ARG A 411 9.10 0.92 -36.61
C ARG A 411 10.56 1.02 -36.20
N TYR A 412 10.81 0.98 -34.89
CA TYR A 412 12.12 1.18 -34.30
C TYR A 412 12.51 0.00 -33.43
N ALA A 413 13.77 -0.40 -33.49
CA ALA A 413 14.31 -1.42 -32.59
C ALA A 413 15.75 -1.13 -32.18
N VAL A 414 16.18 -1.69 -31.05
CA VAL A 414 17.59 -1.78 -30.66
C VAL A 414 18.01 -3.24 -30.66
N ALA A 415 19.19 -3.53 -31.22
CA ALA A 415 19.78 -4.86 -31.17
C ALA A 415 20.91 -4.94 -30.14
N LEU A 416 20.91 -6.00 -29.34
CA LEU A 416 21.93 -6.34 -28.36
C LEU A 416 22.44 -7.76 -28.57
N ARG A 417 23.75 -7.93 -28.62
CA ARG A 417 24.38 -9.26 -28.57
C ARG A 417 24.57 -9.64 -27.10
N LEU A 418 23.94 -10.74 -26.67
CA LEU A 418 23.94 -11.21 -25.29
C LEU A 418 24.35 -12.70 -25.21
N PRO A 419 25.00 -13.13 -24.11
CA PRO A 419 25.26 -14.54 -23.88
C PRO A 419 23.96 -15.36 -23.78
N ARG A 420 23.95 -16.57 -24.35
CA ARG A 420 22.75 -17.41 -24.49
C ARG A 420 22.15 -17.86 -23.14
N ASN A 421 22.95 -17.91 -22.08
CA ASN A 421 22.54 -18.28 -20.72
C ASN A 421 21.71 -17.21 -19.98
N VAL A 422 21.52 -16.02 -20.57
CA VAL A 422 20.83 -14.87 -19.95
C VAL A 422 19.29 -14.95 -20.08
N ARG A 423 18.71 -16.12 -20.41
CA ARG A 423 17.29 -16.33 -20.81
C ARG A 423 16.21 -15.76 -19.86
N GLY A 424 16.50 -15.54 -18.58
CA GLY A 424 15.57 -14.91 -17.62
C GLY A 424 15.53 -13.37 -17.63
N LEU A 425 16.49 -12.73 -18.29
CA LEU A 425 16.72 -11.27 -18.29
C LEU A 425 16.36 -10.60 -19.64
N LEU A 426 15.87 -11.37 -20.61
CA LEU A 426 15.77 -10.94 -22.02
C LEU A 426 14.48 -10.18 -22.35
N GLN A 427 13.67 -9.84 -21.36
CA GLN A 427 12.48 -9.02 -21.54
C GLN A 427 12.60 -7.81 -20.62
N VAL A 428 12.46 -6.61 -21.19
CA VAL A 428 12.31 -5.38 -20.42
C VAL A 428 10.86 -4.96 -20.57
N GLY A 429 10.06 -5.13 -19.54
CA GLY A 429 8.81 -4.39 -19.43
C GLY A 429 9.16 -2.98 -19.03
N LEU A 430 9.05 -2.00 -19.92
CA LEU A 430 9.20 -0.59 -19.56
C LEU A 430 7.83 0.07 -19.65
N GLU A 431 7.28 0.51 -18.52
CA GLU A 431 5.92 1.07 -18.46
C GLU A 431 5.94 2.50 -17.94
N VAL A 432 5.19 3.39 -18.60
CA VAL A 432 4.79 4.69 -18.04
C VAL A 432 3.48 4.47 -17.28
N ARG A 433 3.47 4.72 -15.97
CA ARG A 433 2.24 4.77 -15.18
C ARG A 433 1.91 6.22 -14.83
N MET A 434 0.83 6.73 -15.40
CA MET A 434 0.28 8.05 -15.09
C MET A 434 -0.68 7.97 -13.90
N ASN A 435 -0.63 8.94 -12.99
CA ASN A 435 -1.64 9.01 -11.92
C ASN A 435 -2.90 9.75 -12.42
N LYS A 436 -3.71 9.08 -13.24
CA LYS A 436 -5.09 9.46 -13.59
C LYS A 436 -6.04 8.43 -12.98
N ALA A 437 -7.33 8.77 -12.81
CA ALA A 437 -8.35 7.88 -12.21
C ALA A 437 -8.45 6.49 -12.88
N GLU A 438 -8.06 6.36 -14.16
CA GLU A 438 -8.02 5.09 -14.89
C GLU A 438 -6.60 4.52 -15.12
N GLY A 439 -5.57 5.15 -14.55
CA GLY A 439 -4.18 4.68 -14.60
C GLY A 439 -3.71 4.27 -16.00
N VAL A 440 -3.51 5.23 -16.90
CA VAL A 440 -3.01 4.94 -18.26
C VAL A 440 -1.63 4.27 -18.16
N ARG A 441 -1.53 3.08 -18.75
CA ARG A 441 -0.30 2.28 -18.87
C ARG A 441 0.11 2.23 -20.32
N SER A 442 1.37 2.53 -20.61
CA SER A 442 1.93 2.34 -21.96
C SER A 442 3.20 1.51 -21.91
N ASN A 443 3.19 0.39 -22.63
CA ASN A 443 4.36 -0.47 -22.80
C ASN A 443 5.33 0.20 -23.78
N LEU A 444 6.45 0.69 -23.27
CA LEU A 444 7.53 1.31 -24.03
C LEU A 444 8.39 0.28 -24.77
N ILE A 445 8.42 -0.96 -24.29
CA ILE A 445 9.03 -2.13 -24.94
C ILE A 445 7.99 -3.27 -24.86
N PRO A 446 7.21 -3.52 -25.93
CA PRO A 446 6.05 -4.40 -25.86
C PRO A 446 6.41 -5.90 -25.93
N THR A 447 7.45 -6.25 -26.67
CA THR A 447 7.90 -7.63 -26.90
C THR A 447 9.42 -7.65 -27.08
N THR A 448 10.02 -8.83 -27.19
CA THR A 448 11.45 -8.99 -27.52
C THR A 448 11.62 -10.16 -28.47
N TYR A 449 12.43 -10.00 -29.50
CA TYR A 449 12.77 -11.06 -30.45
C TYR A 449 14.20 -11.53 -30.22
N ILE A 450 14.43 -12.84 -30.23
CA ILE A 450 15.75 -13.45 -29.97
C ILE A 450 16.12 -14.29 -31.17
N GLU A 451 17.25 -13.97 -31.78
CA GLU A 451 17.88 -14.72 -32.85
C GLU A 451 19.15 -15.39 -32.29
N VAL A 452 19.23 -16.72 -32.36
CA VAL A 452 20.42 -17.43 -31.90
C VAL A 452 21.49 -17.33 -32.99
N ILE A 453 22.66 -16.78 -32.66
CA ILE A 453 23.77 -16.60 -33.60
C ILE A 453 24.64 -17.86 -33.60
N ASP A 454 25.02 -18.32 -32.40
CA ASP A 454 25.85 -19.50 -32.18
C ASP A 454 25.51 -20.14 -30.81
N ASP A 455 26.29 -21.14 -30.38
CA ASP A 455 26.02 -21.85 -29.13
C ASP A 455 26.17 -20.99 -27.88
N ASP A 456 26.97 -19.92 -27.95
CA ASP A 456 27.31 -19.05 -26.82
C ASP A 456 26.56 -17.71 -26.86
N TRP A 457 26.10 -17.26 -28.04
CA TRP A 457 25.59 -15.92 -28.27
C TRP A 457 24.22 -15.88 -28.97
N ALA A 458 23.40 -14.93 -28.54
CA ALA A 458 22.16 -14.56 -29.19
C ALA A 458 22.13 -13.05 -29.50
N MET A 459 21.51 -12.68 -30.62
CA MET A 459 21.09 -11.32 -30.90
C MET A 459 19.67 -11.12 -30.38
N VAL A 460 19.46 -10.06 -29.62
CA VAL A 460 18.16 -9.73 -29.02
C VAL A 460 17.72 -8.37 -29.53
N TYR A 461 16.55 -8.34 -30.15
CA TYR A 461 15.95 -7.15 -30.72
C TYR A 461 14.81 -6.67 -29.83
N PHE A 462 14.89 -5.40 -29.44
CA PHE A 462 13.94 -4.71 -28.58
C PHE A 462 13.17 -3.68 -29.42
N PRO A 463 11.91 -3.95 -29.81
CA PRO A 463 11.05 -2.97 -30.45
C PRO A 463 10.78 -1.83 -29.47
N LEU A 464 10.86 -0.60 -29.97
CA LEU A 464 10.69 0.62 -29.18
C LEU A 464 9.35 1.26 -29.51
N GLY A 465 8.58 1.61 -28.48
CA GLY A 465 7.44 2.50 -28.64
C GLY A 465 7.88 3.93 -28.96
N ILE A 466 7.10 4.65 -29.78
CA ILE A 466 7.34 6.07 -30.11
C ILE A 466 7.46 6.92 -28.84
N THR A 467 6.63 6.62 -27.84
CA THR A 467 6.64 7.25 -26.52
C THR A 467 8.01 7.24 -25.86
N LEU A 468 8.82 6.17 -26.01
CA LEU A 468 10.18 6.11 -25.46
C LEU A 468 11.14 7.07 -26.17
N LEU A 469 10.99 7.21 -27.49
CA LEU A 469 11.79 8.12 -28.29
C LEU A 469 11.43 9.58 -27.98
N ALA A 470 10.14 9.89 -27.84
CA ALA A 470 9.64 11.20 -27.45
C ALA A 470 10.06 11.58 -26.03
N LEU A 471 10.01 10.63 -25.09
CA LEU A 471 10.51 10.81 -23.73
C LEU A 471 12.01 11.14 -23.72
N LEU A 472 12.81 10.49 -24.58
CA LEU A 472 14.24 10.77 -24.68
C LEU A 472 14.51 12.17 -25.23
N GLU A 473 13.75 12.61 -26.24
CA GLU A 473 13.86 13.98 -26.77
C GLU A 473 13.49 15.03 -25.72
N ALA A 474 12.39 14.80 -25.00
CA ALA A 474 11.85 15.77 -24.05
C ALA A 474 12.62 15.84 -22.72
N LEU A 475 13.15 14.71 -22.23
CA LEU A 475 13.77 14.61 -20.90
C LEU A 475 15.29 14.47 -20.95
N GLY A 476 15.82 13.92 -22.03
CA GLY A 476 17.22 13.56 -22.17
C GLY A 476 17.60 12.24 -21.48
N LYS A 477 18.75 11.71 -21.89
CA LYS A 477 19.29 10.40 -21.46
C LYS A 477 19.32 10.24 -19.94
N TRP A 478 19.92 11.19 -19.24
CA TRP A 478 20.22 11.05 -17.81
C TRP A 478 18.98 11.06 -16.93
N ALA A 479 17.95 11.82 -17.28
CA ALA A 479 16.69 11.84 -16.55
C ALA A 479 15.95 10.50 -16.70
N LEU A 480 15.97 9.91 -17.90
CA LEU A 480 15.39 8.58 -18.12
C LEU A 480 16.13 7.49 -17.35
N ILE A 481 17.46 7.51 -17.34
CA ILE A 481 18.23 6.53 -16.56
C ILE A 481 17.91 6.68 -15.07
N ASP A 482 17.87 7.91 -14.53
CA ASP A 482 17.47 8.13 -13.13
C ASP A 482 16.05 7.63 -12.83
N ALA A 483 15.12 7.81 -13.76
CA ALA A 483 13.75 7.32 -13.59
C ALA A 483 13.65 5.79 -13.61
N VAL A 484 14.36 5.12 -14.52
CA VAL A 484 14.28 3.65 -14.66
C VAL A 484 15.14 2.92 -13.62
N VAL A 485 16.38 3.36 -13.43
CA VAL A 485 17.35 2.70 -12.53
C VAL A 485 17.07 3.05 -11.08
N ASP A 486 16.92 4.35 -10.82
CA ASP A 486 16.74 4.86 -9.46
C ASP A 486 15.27 5.09 -9.10
N GLY A 487 14.31 4.78 -9.98
CA GLY A 487 12.89 4.94 -9.69
C GLY A 487 12.44 6.38 -9.53
N ARG A 488 13.18 7.37 -10.07
CA ARG A 488 12.84 8.78 -9.92
C ARG A 488 11.48 9.11 -10.55
N VAL A 489 10.64 9.82 -9.82
CA VAL A 489 9.35 10.32 -10.32
C VAL A 489 9.59 11.48 -11.28
N ILE A 490 8.92 11.44 -12.43
CA ILE A 490 8.99 12.51 -13.43
C ILE A 490 7.72 13.35 -13.30
N ARG A 491 7.94 14.66 -13.17
CA ARG A 491 6.90 15.68 -12.96
C ARG A 491 6.92 16.69 -14.08
N ARG A 492 5.80 16.88 -14.78
CA ARG A 492 5.70 17.76 -15.97
C ARG A 492 4.38 18.55 -15.99
N PRO A 493 4.30 19.69 -16.68
CA PRO A 493 3.04 20.41 -16.86
C PRO A 493 1.99 19.52 -17.52
N ILE A 494 0.70 19.78 -17.22
CA ILE A 494 -0.43 19.11 -17.89
C ILE A 494 -0.32 19.20 -19.41
N GLY A 495 -0.66 18.12 -20.11
CA GLY A 495 -0.56 18.00 -21.56
C GLY A 495 0.77 17.44 -22.05
N PHE A 496 1.70 17.12 -21.13
CA PHE A 496 2.94 16.45 -21.47
C PHE A 496 2.68 15.06 -22.06
N GLU A 497 1.74 14.30 -21.50
CA GLU A 497 1.36 12.98 -22.03
C GLU A 497 0.99 13.02 -23.52
N ALA A 498 0.13 13.96 -23.91
CA ALA A 498 -0.33 14.10 -25.29
C ALA A 498 0.82 14.38 -26.25
N SER A 499 1.87 15.08 -25.78
CA SER A 499 3.06 15.34 -26.60
C SER A 499 3.86 14.07 -26.93
N LEU A 500 3.77 13.02 -26.10
CA LEU A 500 4.54 11.77 -26.25
C LEU A 500 3.99 10.85 -27.35
N ALA A 501 2.80 11.12 -27.89
CA ALA A 501 2.24 10.38 -29.01
C ALA A 501 2.90 10.75 -30.36
N ASN A 502 3.62 11.88 -30.40
CA ASN A 502 4.22 12.38 -31.64
C ASN A 502 5.59 11.73 -31.89
N GLU A 503 5.83 11.37 -33.15
CA GLU A 503 7.16 10.92 -33.59
C GLU A 503 8.17 12.07 -33.47
N PRO A 504 9.31 11.87 -32.78
CA PRO A 504 10.34 12.90 -32.64
C PRO A 504 10.91 13.34 -33.99
N ALA A 505 11.27 14.62 -34.16
CA ALA A 505 11.75 15.09 -35.46
C ALA A 505 13.09 14.44 -35.89
N TRP A 506 13.91 14.04 -34.92
CA TRP A 506 15.25 13.48 -35.18
C TRP A 506 15.24 12.05 -35.73
N THR A 507 14.15 11.29 -35.58
CA THR A 507 14.04 9.91 -36.10
C THR A 507 14.00 9.86 -37.62
N LYS A 508 13.56 10.95 -38.27
CA LYS A 508 13.53 11.09 -39.74
C LYS A 508 14.92 10.92 -40.37
N ASN A 509 15.98 11.24 -39.63
CA ASN A 509 17.36 11.16 -40.09
C ASN A 509 18.00 9.78 -39.86
N LEU A 510 17.28 8.83 -39.28
CA LEU A 510 17.79 7.47 -39.08
C LEU A 510 17.82 6.70 -40.40
N LEU A 511 18.89 5.92 -40.59
CA LEU A 511 19.06 5.06 -41.75
C LEU A 511 18.13 3.84 -41.65
N ASP A 512 17.59 3.44 -42.80
CA ASP A 512 16.80 2.21 -42.89
C ASP A 512 17.72 1.00 -42.68
N SER A 513 17.26 0.05 -41.87
CA SER A 513 18.00 -1.17 -41.57
C SER A 513 17.86 -2.24 -42.66
N GLY A 514 16.85 -2.14 -43.53
CA GLY A 514 16.50 -3.18 -44.50
C GLY A 514 15.94 -4.47 -43.88
N LEU A 515 15.72 -4.49 -42.57
CA LEU A 515 15.08 -5.60 -41.86
C LEU A 515 13.55 -5.46 -41.93
N ASN A 516 12.87 -6.60 -42.03
CA ASN A 516 11.41 -6.65 -41.99
C ASN A 516 10.94 -7.01 -40.57
N PHE A 517 10.55 -5.99 -39.80
CA PHE A 517 10.09 -6.14 -38.42
C PHE A 517 8.72 -6.84 -38.34
N ASP A 518 7.88 -6.79 -39.38
CA ASP A 518 6.67 -7.62 -39.44
C ASP A 518 7.01 -9.12 -39.45
N ALA A 519 7.99 -9.54 -40.25
CA ALA A 519 8.43 -10.93 -40.25
C ALA A 519 9.03 -11.35 -38.89
N MET A 520 9.79 -10.46 -38.23
CA MET A 520 10.46 -10.73 -36.96
C MET A 520 9.52 -10.74 -35.75
N PHE A 521 8.64 -9.74 -35.62
CA PHE A 521 7.79 -9.54 -34.43
C PHE A 521 6.34 -10.02 -34.61
N CYS A 522 5.84 -10.09 -35.85
CA CYS A 522 4.48 -10.51 -36.17
C CYS A 522 4.41 -11.89 -36.87
N GLY A 523 5.47 -12.30 -37.57
CA GLY A 523 5.48 -13.44 -38.50
C GLY A 523 5.75 -14.83 -37.92
N GLY A 524 6.09 -14.97 -36.64
CA GLY A 524 6.56 -16.25 -36.07
C GLY A 524 5.63 -16.99 -35.10
N ARG A 525 4.54 -16.36 -34.64
CA ARG A 525 3.51 -17.02 -33.83
C ARG A 525 2.15 -16.59 -34.33
N LYS A 526 1.56 -17.37 -35.23
CA LYS A 526 0.09 -17.44 -35.31
C LYS A 526 -0.38 -17.69 -33.88
N ILE A 527 -1.01 -16.70 -33.24
CA ILE A 527 -1.85 -16.97 -32.09
C ILE A 527 -2.81 -18.06 -32.59
N PRO A 528 -2.81 -19.27 -32.03
CA PRO A 528 -3.76 -20.27 -32.46
C PRO A 528 -5.14 -19.65 -32.23
N LEU A 529 -5.85 -19.36 -33.30
CA LEU A 529 -7.28 -19.05 -33.25
C LEU A 529 -7.92 -20.27 -32.58
N GLY A 530 -8.18 -20.14 -31.27
CA GLY A 530 -8.49 -21.26 -30.40
C GLY A 530 -8.20 -21.03 -28.91
N ARG A 531 -7.38 -20.05 -28.53
CA ARG A 531 -7.20 -19.70 -27.11
C ARG A 531 -8.40 -18.94 -26.57
N THR A 532 -8.97 -19.42 -25.47
CA THR A 532 -10.03 -18.72 -24.74
C THR A 532 -9.48 -17.47 -24.06
N ALA A 533 -10.33 -16.49 -23.70
CA ALA A 533 -9.92 -15.30 -22.95
C ALA A 533 -9.15 -15.66 -21.66
N TYR A 534 -9.49 -16.79 -21.04
CA TYR A 534 -8.80 -17.35 -19.87
C TYR A 534 -7.36 -17.80 -20.18
N GLU A 535 -7.10 -18.43 -21.33
CA GLU A 535 -5.74 -18.80 -21.73
C GLU A 535 -4.90 -17.58 -22.14
N LEU A 536 -5.54 -16.55 -22.71
CA LEU A 536 -4.89 -15.27 -22.98
C LEU A 536 -4.51 -14.55 -21.68
N LEU A 537 -5.35 -14.57 -20.65
CA LEU A 537 -5.05 -14.03 -19.32
C LEU A 537 -3.98 -14.85 -18.58
N ARG A 538 -4.01 -16.18 -18.68
CA ARG A 538 -2.98 -17.07 -18.10
C ARG A 538 -1.61 -16.93 -18.78
N THR A 539 -1.60 -16.53 -20.06
CA THR A 539 -0.36 -16.26 -20.80
C THR A 539 0.01 -14.77 -20.85
N ALA A 540 -0.85 -13.90 -20.33
CA ALA A 540 -0.51 -12.52 -20.07
C ALA A 540 0.58 -12.51 -18.99
N ARG A 541 1.74 -11.98 -19.34
CA ARG A 541 2.87 -11.89 -18.42
C ARG A 541 2.47 -10.99 -17.25
N VAL A 542 2.41 -11.56 -16.05
CA VAL A 542 2.43 -10.77 -14.81
C VAL A 542 3.87 -10.33 -14.60
N THR A 543 4.22 -9.14 -15.09
CA THR A 543 5.55 -8.56 -14.89
C THR A 543 5.63 -8.02 -13.47
N LYS A 544 6.47 -8.64 -12.62
CA LYS A 544 6.83 -8.09 -11.31
C LYS A 544 7.93 -7.05 -11.51
N TYR A 545 7.66 -5.78 -11.24
CA TYR A 545 8.65 -4.74 -11.39
C TYR A 545 9.56 -4.66 -10.16
N ALA A 546 10.81 -4.22 -10.34
CA ALA A 546 11.79 -4.13 -9.26
C ALA A 546 11.37 -3.17 -8.12
N ARG A 547 10.42 -2.25 -8.39
CA ARG A 547 10.00 -1.17 -7.49
C ARG A 547 8.47 -1.02 -7.42
N ASP A 548 7.73 -2.12 -7.32
CA ASP A 548 6.27 -2.06 -7.14
C ASP A 548 5.89 -1.68 -5.70
N PHE A 549 4.94 -0.73 -5.57
CA PHE A 549 4.41 -0.20 -4.31
C PHE A 549 3.51 -1.22 -3.59
N TYR A 550 4.09 -2.21 -2.92
CA TYR A 550 3.36 -3.10 -2.02
C TYR A 550 4.06 -3.26 -0.67
#